data_AF-A0A9X1A9I1-F1
#
_entry.id   AF-A0A9X1A9I1-F1
#
_cell.length_a   1.000
_cell.length_b   1.000
_cell.length_c   1.000
_cell.angle_alpha   90.00
_cell.angle_beta   90.00
_cell.angle_gamma   90.00
#
_symmetry.space_group_name_H-M   'P 1'
#
loop_
_entity.id
_entity.type
_entity.pdbx_description
1 polymer ?
#
loop_
_entity_poly.entity_id
_entity_poly.type
_entity_poly.pdbx_seq_one_letter_code
_entity_poly.pdbx_strand_id
1 'polypeptide(L)'
;MSKAVCVTSLPEVVPQVDQTPSSIIELIEAHRAAVTADEAMFDGDGECLDDAGAEATQRAEQKAFLALALAHCRTTSDVTAKVAYFVNGTVGNRSSLIDYLAVYGEGNDDLFAGLLASLVAEEALAPTHL
;
A
#
# COMPACT_ATOMS: atom_id res chain seq x y z
N MET A 1 2.46 49.59 36.84
CA MET A 1 1.14 48.93 36.75
C MET A 1 1.27 47.77 35.78
N SER A 2 1.36 46.54 36.30
CA SER A 2 1.63 45.31 35.53
C SER A 2 0.29 44.67 35.13
N LYS A 3 0.05 44.48 33.83
CA LYS A 3 -1.10 43.70 33.33
C LYS A 3 -0.63 42.27 33.06
N ALA A 4 -1.14 41.33 33.85
CA ALA A 4 -1.07 39.91 33.57
C ALA A 4 -1.91 39.62 32.32
N VAL A 5 -1.29 39.05 31.28
CA VAL A 5 -2.00 38.45 30.15
C VAL A 5 -2.24 36.99 30.50
N CYS A 6 -3.52 36.65 30.64
CA CYS A 6 -4.00 35.30 30.89
C CYS A 6 -3.89 34.50 29.59
N VAL A 7 -3.15 33.39 29.65
CA VAL A 7 -3.05 32.39 28.59
C VAL A 7 -4.34 31.60 28.57
N THR A 8 -5.01 31.52 27.42
CA THR A 8 -5.97 30.43 27.15
C THR A 8 -5.53 29.74 25.86
N SER A 9 -4.73 28.69 26.02
CA SER A 9 -4.46 27.73 24.97
C SER A 9 -5.75 27.01 24.61
N LEU A 10 -6.16 27.09 23.35
CA LEU A 10 -7.23 26.26 22.80
C LEU A 10 -6.70 24.84 22.61
N PRO A 11 -7.47 23.78 22.90
CA PRO A 11 -7.07 22.42 22.55
C PRO A 11 -7.10 22.26 21.03
N GLU A 12 -5.95 21.92 20.45
CA GLU A 12 -5.86 21.41 19.09
C GLU A 12 -6.61 20.07 19.05
N VAL A 13 -7.79 20.06 18.46
CA VAL A 13 -8.48 18.82 18.09
C VAL A 13 -7.71 18.29 16.87
N VAL A 14 -6.72 17.43 17.12
CA VAL A 14 -6.14 16.61 16.07
C VAL A 14 -7.19 15.54 15.74
N PRO A 15 -7.79 15.52 14.52
CA PRO A 15 -8.67 14.44 14.15
C PRO A 15 -7.83 13.16 14.05
N GLN A 16 -8.01 12.26 15.02
CA GLN A 16 -7.55 10.88 14.87
C GLN A 16 -8.40 10.27 13.75
N VAL A 17 -7.80 10.14 12.57
CA VAL A 17 -8.37 9.32 11.51
C VAL A 17 -8.29 7.89 12.01
N ASP A 18 -9.44 7.29 12.32
CA ASP A 18 -9.59 5.86 12.59
C ASP A 18 -9.12 5.07 11.37
N GLN A 19 -7.81 4.87 11.24
CA GLN A 19 -7.26 3.91 10.28
C GLN A 19 -7.41 2.53 10.90
N THR A 20 -8.61 1.95 10.74
CA THR A 20 -8.72 0.50 10.86
C THR A 20 -7.74 -0.09 9.85
N PRO A 21 -6.73 -0.84 10.29
CA PRO A 21 -5.73 -1.41 9.39
C PRO A 21 -6.46 -2.35 8.42
N SER A 22 -6.43 -1.99 7.13
CA SER A 22 -7.00 -2.80 6.07
C SER A 22 -6.36 -4.19 6.06
N SER A 23 -7.19 -5.21 5.89
CA SER A 23 -6.73 -6.58 5.70
C SER A 23 -5.88 -6.68 4.43
N ILE A 24 -5.00 -7.70 4.35
CA ILE A 24 -4.21 -7.94 3.15
C ILE A 24 -5.10 -8.18 1.92
N ILE A 25 -6.26 -8.84 2.10
CA ILE A 25 -7.22 -9.07 1.01
C ILE A 25 -7.77 -7.75 0.48
N GLU A 26 -8.17 -6.81 1.35
CA GLU A 26 -8.64 -5.49 0.92
C GLU A 26 -7.56 -4.71 0.19
N LEU A 27 -6.30 -4.82 0.62
CA LEU A 27 -5.18 -4.17 -0.06
C LEU A 27 -4.86 -4.80 -1.43
N ILE A 28 -5.02 -6.12 -1.57
CA ILE A 28 -4.93 -6.81 -2.86
C ILE A 28 -6.01 -6.29 -3.81
N GLU A 29 -7.27 -6.25 -3.36
CA GLU A 29 -8.39 -5.77 -4.17
C GLU A 29 -8.23 -4.28 -4.52
N ALA A 30 -7.74 -3.46 -3.59
CA ALA A 30 -7.44 -2.06 -3.85
C ALA A 30 -6.34 -1.90 -4.92
N HIS A 31 -5.27 -2.71 -4.87
CA HIS A 31 -4.25 -2.70 -5.91
C HIS A 31 -4.83 -3.15 -7.27
N ARG A 32 -5.62 -4.23 -7.30
CA ARG A 32 -6.28 -4.69 -8.55
C ARG A 32 -7.15 -3.61 -9.17
N ALA A 33 -7.96 -2.93 -8.36
CA ALA A 33 -8.82 -1.85 -8.84
C ALA A 33 -8.00 -0.68 -9.40
N ALA A 34 -6.88 -0.34 -8.77
CA ALA A 34 -6.00 0.72 -9.25
C ALA A 34 -5.33 0.34 -10.58
N VAL A 35 -4.90 -0.91 -10.74
CA VAL A 35 -4.36 -1.44 -12.00
C VAL A 35 -5.41 -1.36 -13.11
N THR A 36 -6.65 -1.82 -12.86
CA THR A 36 -7.73 -1.75 -13.84
C THR A 36 -8.04 -0.30 -14.24
N ALA A 37 -7.99 0.62 -13.29
CA ALA A 37 -8.19 2.04 -13.58
C ALA A 37 -7.07 2.62 -14.45
N ASP A 38 -5.83 2.21 -14.21
CA ASP A 38 -4.66 2.62 -15.00
C ASP A 38 -4.70 2.03 -16.42
N GLU A 39 -4.96 0.73 -16.55
CA GLU A 39 -5.10 0.06 -17.85
C GLU A 39 -6.23 0.68 -18.69
N ALA A 40 -7.30 1.19 -18.07
CA ALA A 40 -8.38 1.86 -18.77
C ALA A 40 -7.98 3.22 -19.38
N MET A 41 -6.80 3.75 -19.06
CA MET A 41 -6.24 4.96 -19.68
C MET A 41 -5.56 4.67 -21.02
N PHE A 42 -5.43 3.40 -21.41
CA PHE A 42 -4.81 2.98 -22.65
C PHE A 42 -5.80 2.23 -23.54
N ASP A 43 -5.64 2.35 -24.86
CA ASP A 43 -6.43 1.55 -25.81
C ASP A 43 -5.83 0.14 -26.02
N GLY A 44 -6.43 -0.62 -26.94
CA GLY A 44 -5.98 -1.98 -27.25
C GLY A 44 -4.61 -2.08 -27.92
N ASP A 45 -4.09 -0.97 -28.46
CA ASP A 45 -2.76 -0.86 -29.06
C ASP A 45 -1.72 -0.34 -28.05
N GLY A 46 -2.17 0.05 -26.85
CA GLY A 46 -1.34 0.60 -25.78
C GLY A 46 -1.10 2.10 -25.89
N GLU A 47 -1.86 2.80 -26.75
CA GLU A 47 -1.78 4.25 -26.87
C GLU A 47 -2.55 4.92 -25.72
N CYS A 48 -1.97 5.98 -25.17
CA CYS A 48 -2.56 6.73 -24.07
C CYS A 48 -3.78 7.54 -24.56
N LEU A 49 -4.92 7.39 -23.87
CA LEU A 49 -6.16 8.10 -24.17
C LEU A 49 -6.20 9.50 -23.53
N ASP A 50 -5.57 9.66 -22.37
CA ASP A 50 -5.51 10.89 -21.58
C ASP A 50 -4.25 10.90 -20.71
N ASP A 51 -3.24 11.68 -21.09
CA ASP A 51 -1.95 11.75 -20.39
C ASP A 51 -2.09 12.18 -18.92
N ALA A 52 -2.99 13.12 -18.64
CA ALA A 52 -3.19 13.60 -17.27
C ALA A 52 -3.92 12.56 -16.41
N GLY A 53 -4.89 11.86 -17.01
CA GLY A 53 -5.57 10.71 -16.42
C GLY A 53 -4.60 9.58 -16.11
N ALA A 54 -3.79 9.17 -17.09
CA ALA A 54 -2.76 8.14 -16.97
C ALA A 54 -1.76 8.43 -15.85
N GLU A 55 -1.25 9.67 -15.77
CA GLU A 55 -0.33 10.04 -14.69
C GLU A 55 -1.00 9.98 -13.30
N ALA A 56 -2.29 10.34 -13.21
CA ALA A 56 -3.04 10.26 -11.96
C ALA A 56 -3.33 8.81 -11.54
N THR A 57 -3.73 7.94 -12.47
CA THR A 57 -3.99 6.53 -12.21
C THR A 57 -2.72 5.76 -11.90
N GLN A 58 -1.61 6.05 -12.58
CA GLN A 58 -0.31 5.45 -12.29
C GLN A 58 0.15 5.77 -10.86
N ARG A 59 0.01 7.03 -10.42
CA ARG A 59 0.30 7.41 -9.02
C ARG A 59 -0.60 6.69 -8.03
N ALA A 60 -1.87 6.50 -8.37
CA ALA A 60 -2.82 5.76 -7.53
C ALA A 60 -2.46 4.27 -7.45
N GLU A 61 -2.07 3.65 -8.56
CA GLU A 61 -1.56 2.28 -8.63
C GLU A 61 -0.32 2.12 -7.75
N GLN A 62 0.68 2.99 -7.93
CA GLN A 62 1.91 2.96 -7.14
C GLN A 62 1.63 3.09 -5.64
N LYS A 63 0.71 4.00 -5.25
CA LYS A 63 0.32 4.16 -3.84
C LYS A 63 -0.33 2.89 -3.27
N ALA A 64 -1.23 2.25 -4.03
CA ALA A 64 -1.89 1.01 -3.62
C ALA A 64 -0.88 -0.15 -3.53
N PHE A 65 0.05 -0.23 -4.48
CA PHE A 65 1.14 -1.20 -4.48
C PHE A 65 2.01 -1.07 -3.22
N LEU A 66 2.47 0.14 -2.90
CA LEU A 66 3.30 0.39 -1.72
C LEU A 66 2.55 0.07 -0.42
N ALA A 67 1.28 0.45 -0.32
CA ALA A 67 0.45 0.11 0.83
C ALA A 67 0.35 -1.40 1.04
N LEU A 68 0.14 -2.16 -0.03
CA LEU A 68 0.11 -3.62 0.03
C LEU A 68 1.47 -4.24 0.36
N ALA A 69 2.55 -3.77 -0.28
CA ALA A 69 3.91 -4.27 -0.06
C ALA A 69 4.33 -4.13 1.41
N LEU A 70 4.00 -2.99 2.02
CA LEU A 70 4.48 -2.63 3.37
C LEU A 70 3.52 -3.00 4.51
N ALA A 71 2.26 -3.33 4.23
CA ALA A 71 1.31 -3.69 5.29
C ALA A 71 1.70 -4.99 6.00
N HIS A 72 1.84 -4.99 7.34
CA HIS A 72 2.19 -6.23 8.05
C HIS A 72 1.09 -7.28 7.98
N CYS A 73 1.48 -8.52 7.69
CA CYS A 73 0.63 -9.69 7.79
C CYS A 73 0.34 -10.00 9.27
N ARG A 74 -0.90 -10.36 9.59
CA ARG A 74 -1.29 -10.73 10.96
C ARG A 74 -1.33 -12.23 11.13
N THR A 75 -1.76 -12.92 10.08
CA THR A 75 -1.98 -14.35 10.04
C THR A 75 -1.14 -15.01 8.95
N THR A 76 -0.94 -16.32 9.06
CA THR A 76 -0.33 -17.12 7.97
C THR A 76 -1.17 -17.07 6.67
N SER A 77 -2.48 -16.87 6.78
CA SER A 77 -3.35 -16.68 5.61
C SER A 77 -3.04 -15.38 4.87
N ASP A 78 -2.75 -14.30 5.61
CA ASP A 78 -2.33 -13.02 5.02
C ASP A 78 -1.01 -13.17 4.25
N VAL A 79 -0.04 -13.86 4.85
CA VAL A 79 1.25 -14.18 4.21
C VAL A 79 1.02 -14.95 2.91
N THR A 80 0.20 -16.01 2.98
CA THR A 80 -0.10 -16.85 1.81
C THR A 80 -0.77 -16.04 0.69
N ALA A 81 -1.78 -15.24 1.02
CA ALA A 81 -2.48 -14.40 0.05
C ALA A 81 -1.55 -13.36 -0.58
N LYS A 82 -0.74 -12.68 0.23
CA LYS A 82 0.22 -11.67 -0.26
C LYS A 82 1.26 -12.31 -1.18
N VAL A 83 1.93 -13.37 -0.74
CA VAL A 83 2.96 -14.05 -1.54
C VAL A 83 2.37 -14.57 -2.84
N ALA A 84 1.20 -15.21 -2.80
CA ALA A 84 0.54 -15.71 -4.00
C ALA A 84 0.23 -14.57 -4.99
N TYR A 85 -0.20 -13.41 -4.50
CA TYR A 85 -0.47 -12.26 -5.36
C TYR A 85 0.81 -11.65 -5.95
N PHE A 86 1.87 -11.48 -5.15
CA PHE A 86 3.14 -10.95 -5.68
C PHE A 86 3.80 -11.88 -6.70
N VAL A 87 3.71 -13.20 -6.50
CA VAL A 87 4.32 -14.20 -7.40
C VAL A 87 3.51 -14.39 -8.68
N ASN A 88 2.18 -14.45 -8.59
CA ASN A 88 1.33 -14.73 -9.76
C ASN A 88 0.90 -13.48 -10.53
N GLY A 89 1.21 -12.29 -10.02
CA GLY A 89 0.85 -11.04 -10.66
C GLY A 89 -0.54 -10.52 -10.29
N THR A 90 -0.97 -9.51 -11.04
CA THR A 90 -2.27 -8.85 -10.88
C THR A 90 -3.17 -9.15 -12.07
N VAL A 91 -4.23 -8.36 -12.26
CA VAL A 91 -5.05 -8.40 -13.47
C VAL A 91 -4.23 -7.98 -14.70
N GLY A 92 -4.65 -8.41 -15.90
CA GLY A 92 -3.95 -8.12 -17.14
C GLY A 92 -2.75 -9.04 -17.42
N ASN A 93 -1.77 -8.53 -18.18
CA ASN A 93 -0.61 -9.30 -18.68
C ASN A 93 0.58 -9.36 -17.73
N ARG A 94 0.44 -8.90 -16.49
CA ARG A 94 1.55 -8.80 -15.53
C ARG A 94 1.77 -10.17 -14.88
N SER A 95 2.85 -10.85 -15.28
CA SER A 95 3.19 -12.21 -14.85
C SER A 95 3.69 -12.30 -13.41
N SER A 96 4.25 -11.22 -12.87
CA SER A 96 4.74 -11.12 -11.50
C SER A 96 4.81 -9.65 -11.07
N LEU A 97 4.55 -9.38 -9.79
CA LEU A 97 4.74 -8.05 -9.21
C LEU A 97 6.11 -7.87 -8.55
N ILE A 98 6.94 -8.92 -8.51
CA ILE A 98 8.28 -8.86 -7.91
C ILE A 98 9.18 -7.88 -8.67
N ASP A 99 9.09 -7.85 -10.01
CA ASP A 99 9.91 -6.94 -10.82
C ASP A 99 9.56 -5.46 -10.55
N TYR A 100 8.31 -5.20 -10.18
CA TYR A 100 7.83 -3.85 -9.83
C TYR A 100 8.37 -3.35 -8.48
N LEU A 101 8.88 -4.25 -7.61
CA LEU A 101 9.55 -3.83 -6.38
C LEU A 101 10.85 -3.06 -6.69
N ALA A 102 11.53 -3.42 -7.77
CA ALA A 102 12.71 -2.69 -8.22
C ALA A 102 12.34 -1.35 -8.88
N VAL A 103 11.30 -1.36 -9.74
CA VAL A 103 10.84 -0.16 -10.47
C VAL A 103 10.30 0.91 -9.53
N TYR A 104 9.44 0.52 -8.57
CA TYR A 104 8.89 1.45 -7.58
C TYR A 104 9.81 1.68 -6.37
N GLY A 105 10.96 0.98 -6.33
CA GLY A 105 11.97 1.11 -5.29
C GLY A 105 13.03 2.18 -5.55
N GLU A 106 13.09 2.78 -6.75
CA GLU A 106 14.01 3.89 -7.02
C GLU A 106 13.64 5.12 -6.16
N GLY A 107 14.32 5.27 -5.02
CA GLY A 107 14.13 6.37 -4.07
C GLY A 107 13.52 6.00 -2.72
N ASN A 108 13.18 4.73 -2.49
CA ASN A 108 12.73 4.23 -1.19
C ASN A 108 13.70 3.16 -0.70
N ASP A 109 14.05 3.19 0.59
CA ASP A 109 14.87 2.16 1.23
C ASP A 109 14.34 0.77 0.85
N ASP A 110 15.25 -0.09 0.36
CA ASP A 110 15.05 -1.47 -0.10
C ASP A 110 13.60 -2.01 0.05
N LEU A 111 12.72 -1.68 -0.90
CA LEU A 111 11.30 -2.06 -0.87
C LEU A 111 11.12 -3.58 -0.83
N PHE A 112 12.09 -4.32 -1.37
CA PHE A 112 12.15 -5.77 -1.27
C PHE A 112 12.36 -6.20 0.19
N ALA A 113 13.29 -5.59 0.93
CA ALA A 113 13.42 -5.80 2.37
C ALA A 113 12.14 -5.39 3.13
N GLY A 114 11.48 -4.30 2.74
CA GLY A 114 10.20 -3.88 3.30
C GLY A 114 9.09 -4.92 3.11
N LEU A 115 8.99 -5.51 1.93
CA LEU A 115 8.08 -6.63 1.67
C LEU A 115 8.42 -7.83 2.56
N LEU A 116 9.69 -8.24 2.62
CA LEU A 116 10.11 -9.38 3.45
C LEU A 116 9.78 -9.15 4.94
N ALA A 117 10.01 -7.94 5.45
CA ALA A 117 9.66 -7.57 6.82
C ALA A 117 8.14 -7.60 7.06
N SER A 118 7.33 -7.24 6.07
CA SER A 118 5.87 -7.24 6.18
C SER A 118 5.26 -8.65 6.18
N LEU A 119 6.01 -9.67 5.74
CA LEU A 119 5.57 -11.08 5.76
C LEU A 119 5.68 -11.76 7.13
N VAL A 120 6.35 -11.15 8.11
CA VAL A 120 6.42 -11.73 9.47
C VAL A 120 5.06 -11.59 10.14
N ALA A 121 4.31 -12.71 10.23
CA ALA A 121 3.01 -12.74 10.87
C ALA A 121 3.13 -12.47 12.37
N GLU A 122 2.34 -11.54 12.90
CA GLU A 122 2.33 -11.20 14.33
C GLU A 122 1.98 -12.41 15.22
N GLU A 123 1.12 -13.31 14.75
CA GLU A 123 0.76 -14.55 15.45
C GLU A 123 1.97 -15.49 15.65
N ALA A 124 2.98 -15.41 14.77
CA ALA A 124 4.20 -16.22 14.88
C ALA A 124 5.16 -15.75 15.98
N LEU A 125 4.90 -14.59 16.62
CA LEU A 125 5.73 -14.00 17.67
C LEU A 125 5.12 -14.13 19.08
N ALA A 126 3.90 -14.66 19.22
CA ALA A 126 3.32 -14.88 20.53
C ALA A 126 4.09 -16.02 21.26
N PRO A 127 4.64 -15.78 22.46
CA PRO A 127 5.31 -16.83 23.21
C PRO A 127 4.31 -17.93 23.54
N THR A 128 4.59 -19.14 23.04
CA THR A 128 3.87 -20.34 23.43
C THR A 128 4.08 -20.52 24.93
N HIS A 129 3.09 -20.14 25.74
CA HIS A 129 3.06 -20.49 27.15
C HIS A 129 2.97 -22.02 27.23
N LEU A 130 4.12 -22.66 27.43
CA LEU A 130 4.28 -24.05 27.84
C LEU A 130 4.13 -24.16 29.37
#